data_AF-A0A0D2NJ32-F1
#
_entry.id   AF-A0A0D2NJ32-F1
#
_cell.length_a   1.000
_cell.length_b   1.000
_cell.length_c   1.000
_cell.angle_alpha   90.00
_cell.angle_beta   90.00
_cell.angle_gamma   90.00
#
_symmetry.space_group_name_H-M   'P 1'
#
loop_
_entity.id
_entity.type
_entity.pdbx_description
1 polymer ?
#
loop_
_entity_poly.entity_id
_entity_poly.type
_entity_poly.pdbx_seq_one_letter_code
_entity_poly.pdbx_strand_id
1 'polypeptide(L)'
;MAQTFSCTTCAQPIAAASPRVHCLVCTDYDLCAGCALGERFARGHATAHETQVFKRSGGGGAPPAPGSFCITPVPVYAEPSRALGASQPLQATPAPALALPPSAPPAGWAPWFHPDSSPTPAYIALINDIFTLLDPTNLGNLVPETFSRFLDDMGYPAHENAWKAGLKASFGVTKEAAADKALKNVYDLFSIDHILLQRPRAAGAAARPASGLQRFLGAALAAPVAPAGPMPAITRAGFVEITRIEALADPSREWGNFSRLLQKYRLTRCVGWGSLPRSVLPVVPDAAMLQRIASVTAFAQQQGQQQIEAARMAAQLQAQANQAAVDLLSDTRRVEYRYR
;
A
#
# COMPACT_ATOMS: atom_id res chain seq x y z
N MET A 1 18.99 -12.03 -32.25
CA MET A 1 18.02 -12.86 -31.50
C MET A 1 17.62 -12.09 -30.26
N ALA A 2 16.32 -11.95 -29.95
CA ALA A 2 15.89 -11.28 -28.74
C ALA A 2 16.24 -12.15 -27.52
N GLN A 3 16.93 -11.60 -26.52
CA GLN A 3 17.12 -12.30 -25.25
C GLN A 3 15.78 -12.38 -24.52
N THR A 4 15.42 -13.59 -24.10
CA THR A 4 14.26 -13.87 -23.25
C THR A 4 14.78 -14.11 -21.84
N PHE A 5 14.25 -13.39 -20.86
CA PHE A 5 14.62 -13.56 -19.45
C PHE A 5 13.59 -14.45 -18.73
N SER A 6 14.04 -15.20 -17.73
CA SER A 6 13.19 -16.07 -16.90
C SER A 6 13.41 -15.75 -15.42
N CYS A 7 12.34 -15.75 -14.64
CA CYS A 7 12.43 -15.53 -13.20
C CYS A 7 13.10 -16.73 -12.52
N THR A 8 14.22 -16.52 -11.84
CA THR A 8 14.99 -17.59 -11.17
C THR A 8 14.18 -18.28 -10.07
N THR A 9 13.27 -17.57 -9.40
CA THR A 9 12.45 -18.14 -8.32
C THR A 9 11.28 -18.98 -8.82
N CYS A 10 10.44 -18.45 -9.73
CA CYS A 10 9.23 -19.14 -10.16
C CYS A 10 9.37 -19.87 -11.51
N ALA A 11 10.55 -19.79 -12.14
CA ALA A 11 10.87 -20.34 -13.45
C ALA A 11 9.97 -19.87 -14.61
N GLN A 12 9.12 -18.86 -14.40
CA GLN A 12 8.26 -18.30 -15.45
C GLN A 12 9.03 -17.30 -16.33
N PRO A 13 8.76 -17.26 -17.64
CA PRO A 13 9.35 -16.26 -18.53
C PRO A 13 8.88 -14.86 -18.14
N ILE A 14 9.81 -13.89 -18.12
CA ILE A 14 9.51 -12.48 -17.85
C ILE A 14 9.22 -11.80 -19.19
N ALA A 15 7.96 -11.42 -19.42
CA ALA A 15 7.57 -10.77 -20.66
C ALA A 15 8.39 -9.49 -20.91
N ALA A 16 8.73 -9.21 -22.17
CA ALA A 16 9.59 -8.09 -22.55
C ALA A 16 9.05 -6.72 -22.08
N ALA A 17 7.72 -6.58 -22.00
CA ALA A 17 7.03 -5.39 -21.54
C ALA A 17 6.89 -5.30 -20.00
N SER A 18 7.19 -6.37 -19.27
CA SER A 18 7.07 -6.42 -17.81
C SER A 18 8.34 -5.94 -17.12
N PRO A 19 8.23 -5.38 -15.89
CA PRO A 19 9.39 -5.03 -15.08
C PRO A 19 10.18 -6.28 -14.67
N ARG A 20 11.50 -6.13 -14.62
CA ARG A 20 12.48 -7.15 -14.22
C ARG A 20 13.41 -6.58 -13.16
N VAL A 21 13.72 -7.37 -12.14
CA VAL A 21 14.71 -7.01 -11.11
C VAL A 21 15.90 -7.94 -11.27
N HIS A 22 17.07 -7.38 -11.59
CA HIS A 22 18.31 -8.11 -11.76
C HIS A 22 19.19 -7.97 -10.52
N CYS A 23 19.74 -9.05 -10.00
CA CYS A 23 20.70 -9.00 -8.90
C CYS A 23 22.08 -8.63 -9.43
N LEU A 24 22.74 -7.63 -8.84
CA LEU A 24 24.09 -7.22 -9.22
C LEU A 24 25.18 -8.08 -8.56
N VAL A 25 24.81 -8.89 -7.57
CA VAL A 25 25.73 -9.77 -6.82
C VAL A 25 25.68 -11.22 -7.32
N CYS A 26 24.49 -11.72 -7.66
CA CYS A 26 24.31 -13.09 -8.14
C CYS A 26 24.43 -13.15 -9.66
N THR A 27 25.19 -14.12 -10.17
CA THR A 27 25.28 -14.37 -11.62
C THR A 27 23.93 -14.81 -12.18
N ASP A 28 23.48 -14.14 -13.24
CA ASP A 28 22.27 -14.45 -14.02
C ASP A 28 20.99 -14.63 -13.18
N TYR A 29 20.86 -13.82 -12.13
CA TYR A 29 19.73 -13.89 -11.23
C TYR A 29 18.73 -12.78 -11.51
N ASP A 30 17.59 -13.16 -12.08
CA ASP A 30 16.50 -12.26 -12.46
C ASP A 30 15.21 -12.64 -11.73
N LEU A 31 14.49 -11.64 -11.24
CA LEU A 31 13.19 -11.79 -10.61
C LEU A 31 12.11 -11.08 -11.41
N CYS A 32 10.94 -11.72 -11.54
CA CYS A 32 9.73 -11.02 -11.91
C CYS A 32 9.27 -10.11 -10.75
N ALA A 33 8.51 -9.07 -11.05
CA ALA A 33 8.03 -8.13 -10.02
C ALA A 33 7.26 -8.83 -8.88
N GLY A 34 6.49 -9.88 -9.17
CA GLY A 34 5.78 -10.63 -8.13
C GLY A 34 6.70 -11.36 -7.15
N CYS A 35 7.78 -11.98 -7.63
CA CYS A 35 8.76 -12.63 -6.76
C CYS A 35 9.62 -11.62 -5.99
N ALA A 36 9.98 -10.50 -6.63
CA ALA A 36 10.74 -9.43 -5.98
C ALA A 36 9.95 -8.77 -4.85
N LEU A 37 8.70 -8.34 -5.10
CA LEU A 37 7.83 -7.71 -4.10
C LEU A 37 7.38 -8.67 -3.00
N GLY A 38 7.21 -9.95 -3.34
CA GLY A 38 6.84 -10.99 -2.37
C GLY A 38 8.02 -11.57 -1.60
N GLU A 39 9.22 -11.00 -1.74
CA GLU A 39 10.46 -11.47 -1.11
C GLU A 39 10.73 -12.96 -1.28
N ARG A 40 10.39 -13.49 -2.47
CA ARG A 40 10.57 -14.92 -2.81
C ARG A 40 11.89 -15.11 -3.54
N PHE A 41 12.88 -15.64 -2.83
CA PHE A 41 14.22 -15.85 -3.35
C PHE A 41 14.58 -17.34 -3.44
N ALA A 42 15.27 -17.73 -4.51
CA ALA A 42 15.87 -19.05 -4.62
C ALA A 42 17.15 -19.14 -3.75
N ARG A 43 17.62 -20.36 -3.49
CA ARG A 43 18.80 -20.58 -2.64
C ARG A 43 20.02 -19.83 -3.20
N GLY A 44 20.75 -19.16 -2.32
CA GLY A 44 21.99 -18.42 -2.64
C GLY A 44 21.79 -16.92 -2.92
N HIS A 45 20.55 -16.46 -3.03
CA HIS A 45 20.25 -15.02 -3.08
C HIS A 45 19.86 -14.51 -1.69
N ALA A 46 20.40 -13.36 -1.29
CA ALA A 46 20.08 -12.68 -0.04
C ALA A 46 19.35 -11.35 -0.32
N THR A 47 18.44 -10.96 0.56
CA THR A 47 17.73 -9.66 0.51
C THR A 47 18.68 -8.45 0.52
N ALA A 48 19.88 -8.63 1.06
CA ALA A 48 20.91 -7.60 1.13
C ALA A 48 21.68 -7.41 -0.20
N HIS A 49 21.47 -8.25 -1.21
CA HIS A 49 22.14 -8.08 -2.49
C HIS A 49 21.65 -6.83 -3.20
N GLU A 50 22.58 -6.07 -3.78
CA GLU A 50 22.24 -4.92 -4.61
C GLU A 50 21.48 -5.39 -5.86
N THR A 51 20.40 -4.68 -6.21
CA THR A 51 19.57 -5.03 -7.37
C THR A 51 19.37 -3.84 -8.29
N GLN A 52 19.20 -4.12 -9.58
CA GLN A 52 18.87 -3.16 -10.62
C GLN A 52 17.47 -3.43 -11.17
N VAL A 53 16.63 -2.40 -11.21
CA VAL A 53 15.25 -2.52 -11.70
C VAL A 53 15.16 -2.02 -13.13
N PHE A 54 14.72 -2.89 -14.03
CA PHE A 54 14.37 -2.56 -15.41
C PHE A 54 12.86 -2.37 -15.52
N LYS A 55 12.40 -1.20 -15.96
CA LYS A 55 10.97 -0.93 -16.19
C LYS A 55 10.37 -1.86 -17.25
N ARG A 56 11.20 -2.26 -18.21
CA ARG A 56 10.89 -3.24 -19.25
C ARG A 56 12.06 -4.21 -19.32
N SER A 57 11.78 -5.50 -19.17
CA SER A 57 12.76 -6.59 -19.18
C SER A 57 13.70 -6.54 -20.39
N GLY A 58 13.19 -6.07 -21.53
CA GLY A 58 13.88 -6.06 -22.82
C GLY A 58 13.53 -7.31 -23.64
N GLY A 59 13.54 -7.15 -24.97
CA GLY A 59 13.11 -8.17 -25.93
C GLY A 59 12.45 -7.53 -27.16
N GLY A 60 12.71 -8.06 -28.36
CA GLY A 60 12.13 -7.54 -29.62
C GLY A 60 12.89 -6.38 -30.29
N GLY A 61 14.17 -6.17 -30.00
CA GLY A 61 15.01 -5.15 -30.67
C GLY A 61 14.97 -3.76 -30.02
N ALA A 62 14.21 -3.56 -28.95
CA ALA A 62 14.25 -2.34 -28.15
C ALA A 62 15.36 -2.44 -27.07
N PRO A 63 16.22 -1.43 -26.91
CA PRO A 63 17.24 -1.42 -25.86
C PRO A 63 16.59 -1.40 -24.47
N PRO A 64 17.16 -2.09 -23.48
CA PRO A 64 16.68 -2.01 -22.09
C PRO A 64 16.77 -0.57 -21.62
N ALA A 65 15.64 0.02 -21.20
CA ALA A 65 15.63 1.34 -20.58
C ALA A 65 15.90 1.16 -19.09
N PRO A 66 17.06 1.59 -18.56
CA PRO A 66 17.36 1.48 -17.14
C PRO A 66 16.30 2.23 -16.33
N GLY A 67 15.68 1.54 -15.38
CA GLY A 67 14.90 2.18 -14.32
C GLY A 67 15.85 2.80 -13.30
N SER A 68 15.34 3.77 -12.54
CA SER A 68 16.09 4.45 -11.49
C SER A 68 16.81 3.46 -10.57
N PHE A 69 18.05 3.75 -10.21
CA PHE A 69 18.78 3.01 -9.18
C PHE A 69 18.04 3.19 -7.85
N CYS A 70 17.54 2.09 -7.28
CA CYS A 70 17.16 2.06 -5.87
C CYS A 70 18.28 1.32 -5.15
N ILE A 71 19.23 2.06 -4.61
CA ILE A 71 20.09 1.53 -3.56
C ILE A 71 19.23 1.56 -2.31
N THR A 72 18.75 0.41 -1.85
CA THR A 72 18.27 0.25 -0.48
C THR A 72 19.48 0.04 0.41
N PRO A 73 19.98 1.06 1.16
CA PRO A 73 21.04 0.83 2.13
C PRO A 73 20.48 -0.06 3.25
N VAL A 74 21.00 -1.28 3.37
CA VAL A 74 20.75 -2.15 4.53
C VAL A 74 22.01 -2.11 5.41
N PRO A 75 21.87 -2.01 6.74
CA PRO A 75 23.01 -2.01 7.66
C PRO A 75 23.81 -3.32 7.54
N VAL A 76 25.13 -3.17 7.49
CA VAL A 76 26.12 -4.25 7.36
C VAL A 76 26.05 -5.15 8.61
N TYR A 77 25.45 -6.33 8.49
CA TYR A 77 25.73 -7.43 9.39
C TYR A 77 26.90 -8.23 8.80
N ALA A 78 28.04 -8.18 9.48
CA ALA A 78 29.23 -8.92 9.07
C ALA A 78 29.01 -10.43 9.24
N GLU A 79 29.00 -11.17 8.15
CA GLU A 79 29.13 -12.63 8.15
C GLU A 79 30.61 -13.04 8.12
N PRO A 80 31.02 -14.08 8.86
CA PRO A 80 32.41 -14.50 8.94
C PRO A 80 32.82 -15.34 7.72
N SER A 81 33.87 -14.89 7.03
CA SER A 81 34.51 -15.61 5.93
C SER A 81 35.17 -16.91 6.43
N ARG A 82 34.77 -18.04 5.83
CA ARG A 82 35.47 -19.33 5.96
C ARG A 82 36.74 -19.31 5.10
N ALA A 83 37.89 -19.11 5.73
CA ALA A 83 39.19 -19.41 5.15
C ALA A 83 39.62 -20.84 5.51
N LEU A 84 39.94 -21.63 4.50
CA LEU A 84 40.58 -22.93 4.62
C LEU A 84 42.08 -22.77 4.92
N GLY A 85 42.54 -23.39 6.01
CA GLY A 85 43.88 -23.97 6.12
C GLY A 85 45.00 -23.09 6.71
N ALA A 86 45.29 -23.28 8.01
CA ALA A 86 46.65 -23.53 8.53
C ALA A 86 46.54 -23.89 10.03
N SER A 87 47.15 -25.01 10.40
CA SER A 87 47.13 -25.60 11.74
C SER A 87 47.82 -24.72 12.79
N GLN A 88 47.14 -24.40 13.88
CA GLN A 88 47.76 -23.91 15.13
C GLN A 88 47.27 -24.72 16.34
N PRO A 89 48.10 -24.90 17.38
CA PRO A 89 47.79 -25.76 18.52
C PRO A 89 46.79 -25.11 19.48
N LEU A 90 45.93 -25.96 20.02
CA LEU A 90 44.85 -25.73 20.97
C LEU A 90 45.16 -24.69 22.06
N GLN A 91 44.49 -23.53 22.00
CA GLN A 91 44.16 -22.73 23.17
C GLN A 91 42.66 -22.90 23.45
N ALA A 92 42.35 -23.29 24.69
CA ALA A 92 40.99 -23.51 25.15
C ALA A 92 40.22 -22.19 25.23
N THR A 93 39.29 -21.98 24.30
CA THR A 93 38.27 -20.93 24.38
C THR A 93 37.11 -21.39 25.27
N PRO A 94 36.53 -20.52 26.12
CA PRO A 94 35.30 -20.81 26.83
C PRO A 94 34.15 -20.98 25.82
N ALA A 95 33.30 -21.97 26.05
CA ALA A 95 32.18 -22.35 25.19
C ALA A 95 31.25 -21.15 24.89
N PRO A 96 30.73 -21.02 23.66
CA PRO A 96 29.69 -20.06 23.35
C PRO A 96 28.40 -20.50 24.05
N ALA A 97 27.84 -19.61 24.87
CA ALA A 97 26.54 -19.81 25.49
C ALA A 97 25.50 -20.08 24.41
N LEU A 98 24.84 -21.23 24.49
CA LEU A 98 23.66 -21.57 23.70
C LEU A 98 22.64 -20.45 23.84
N ALA A 99 22.22 -19.87 22.71
CA ALA A 99 21.13 -18.91 22.66
C ALA A 99 19.90 -19.50 23.33
N LEU A 100 19.43 -18.85 24.39
CA LEU A 100 18.20 -19.21 25.09
C LEU A 100 17.00 -19.18 24.12
N PRO A 101 16.01 -20.08 24.29
CA PRO A 101 14.75 -20.02 23.56
C PRO A 101 14.02 -18.69 23.80
N PRO A 102 13.10 -18.27 22.92
CA PRO A 102 12.43 -16.99 23.01
C PRO A 102 11.82 -16.79 24.39
N SER A 103 12.28 -15.74 25.06
CA SER A 103 11.85 -15.30 26.38
C SER A 103 10.32 -15.29 26.45
N ALA A 104 9.78 -15.84 27.54
CA ALA A 104 8.37 -15.73 27.88
C ALA A 104 7.85 -14.30 27.63
N PRO A 105 6.56 -14.14 27.22
CA PRO A 105 6.00 -12.82 26.96
C PRO A 105 6.20 -11.92 28.18
N PRO A 106 6.61 -10.66 27.99
CA PRO A 106 6.92 -9.77 29.10
C PRO A 106 5.69 -9.60 30.00
N ALA A 107 5.90 -9.76 31.32
CA ALA A 107 4.90 -9.49 32.33
C ALA A 107 4.82 -7.98 32.59
N GLY A 108 4.25 -7.23 31.64
CA GLY A 108 4.03 -5.79 31.75
C GLY A 108 4.47 -4.99 30.52
N TRP A 109 4.49 -3.67 30.68
CA TRP A 109 4.87 -2.74 29.62
C TRP A 109 6.36 -2.84 29.29
N ALA A 110 6.64 -2.97 27.99
CA ALA A 110 7.98 -2.95 27.43
C ALA A 110 8.03 -1.96 26.26
N PRO A 111 9.22 -1.46 25.86
CA PRO A 111 9.37 -0.68 24.64
C PRO A 111 8.78 -1.42 23.43
N TRP A 112 8.02 -0.70 22.63
CA TRP A 112 7.36 -1.23 21.43
C TRP A 112 8.25 -1.23 20.20
N PHE A 113 9.33 -0.46 20.23
CA PHE A 113 10.29 -0.36 19.14
C PHE A 113 11.70 -0.53 19.66
N HIS A 114 12.53 -1.19 18.86
CA HIS A 114 13.97 -1.23 19.01
C HIS A 114 14.57 0.13 18.60
N PRO A 115 15.85 0.41 18.93
CA PRO A 115 16.52 1.66 18.55
C PRO A 115 16.62 1.89 17.04
N ASP A 116 16.50 0.84 16.23
CA ASP A 116 16.46 0.88 14.76
C ASP A 116 15.03 1.07 14.21
N SER A 117 14.06 1.39 15.08
CA SER A 117 12.65 1.59 14.73
C SER A 117 11.96 0.32 14.19
N SER A 118 12.55 -0.86 14.40
CA SER A 118 11.88 -2.14 14.17
C SER A 118 10.93 -2.47 15.34
N PRO A 119 9.77 -3.08 15.08
CA PRO A 119 8.80 -3.39 16.12
C PRO A 119 9.29 -4.54 17.01
N THR A 120 9.11 -4.41 18.33
CA THR A 120 9.42 -5.49 19.27
C THR A 120 8.35 -6.58 19.26
N PRO A 121 8.64 -7.81 19.74
CA PRO A 121 7.62 -8.86 19.87
C PRO A 121 6.42 -8.45 20.73
N ALA A 122 6.62 -7.57 21.72
CA ALA A 122 5.54 -7.05 22.56
C ALA A 122 4.56 -6.18 21.75
N TYR A 123 5.08 -5.31 20.88
CA TYR A 123 4.26 -4.52 19.97
C TYR A 123 3.50 -5.41 18.99
N ILE A 124 4.22 -6.33 18.33
CA ILE A 124 3.60 -7.26 17.36
C ILE A 124 2.49 -8.08 18.01
N ALA A 125 2.71 -8.60 19.22
CA ALA A 125 1.68 -9.35 19.95
C ALA A 125 0.46 -8.48 20.28
N LEU A 126 0.67 -7.24 20.73
CA LEU A 126 -0.41 -6.31 21.04
C LEU A 126 -1.26 -5.98 19.81
N ILE A 127 -0.61 -5.58 18.71
CA ILE A 127 -1.31 -5.22 17.48
C ILE A 127 -2.04 -6.43 16.90
N ASN A 128 -1.48 -7.64 17.03
CA ASN A 128 -2.17 -8.86 16.64
C ASN A 128 -3.40 -9.18 17.50
N ASP A 129 -3.35 -8.93 18.81
CA ASP A 129 -4.51 -9.09 19.69
C ASP A 129 -5.61 -8.08 19.33
N ILE A 130 -5.24 -6.83 19.04
CA ILE A 130 -6.19 -5.81 18.54
C ILE A 130 -6.81 -6.26 17.23
N PHE A 131 -6.01 -6.73 16.27
CA PHE A 131 -6.52 -7.21 14.99
C PHE A 131 -7.50 -8.37 15.18
N THR A 132 -7.16 -9.36 16.01
CA THR A 132 -8.02 -10.51 16.31
C THR A 132 -9.34 -10.08 16.96
N LEU A 133 -9.33 -9.05 17.82
CA LEU A 133 -10.56 -8.49 18.37
C LEU A 133 -11.45 -7.85 17.29
N LEU A 134 -10.83 -7.19 16.31
CA LEU A 134 -11.52 -6.52 15.20
C LEU A 134 -12.01 -7.50 14.11
N ASP A 135 -11.40 -8.69 14.01
CA ASP A 135 -11.76 -9.76 13.07
C ASP A 135 -12.31 -11.00 13.82
N PRO A 136 -13.53 -10.92 14.39
CA PRO A 136 -14.12 -12.04 15.14
C PRO A 136 -14.38 -13.28 14.25
N THR A 137 -14.45 -13.07 12.93
CA THR A 137 -14.65 -14.12 11.93
C THR A 137 -13.37 -14.79 11.48
N ASN A 138 -12.20 -14.29 11.93
CA ASN A 138 -10.87 -14.76 11.57
C ASN A 138 -10.67 -14.92 10.06
N LEU A 139 -11.14 -13.94 9.28
CA LEU A 139 -10.95 -13.88 7.83
C LEU A 139 -9.51 -13.49 7.45
N GLY A 140 -8.74 -12.95 8.40
CA GLY A 140 -7.38 -12.47 8.19
C GLY A 140 -7.30 -11.09 7.53
N ASN A 141 -8.44 -10.40 7.39
CA ASN A 141 -8.53 -9.07 6.79
C ASN A 141 -9.65 -8.24 7.44
N LEU A 142 -9.46 -6.92 7.48
CA LEU A 142 -10.45 -5.96 7.97
C LEU A 142 -10.99 -5.15 6.80
N VAL A 143 -12.32 -5.17 6.64
CA VAL A 143 -12.99 -4.31 5.67
C VAL A 143 -12.84 -2.83 6.05
N PRO A 144 -12.95 -1.90 5.10
CA PRO A 144 -12.78 -0.46 5.33
C PRO A 144 -13.61 0.09 6.48
N GLU A 145 -14.85 -0.37 6.66
CA GLU A 145 -15.73 0.06 7.73
C GLU A 145 -15.17 -0.30 9.11
N THR A 146 -14.64 -1.52 9.26
CA THR A 146 -14.04 -1.99 10.51
C THR A 146 -12.76 -1.22 10.82
N PHE A 147 -11.89 -1.06 9.83
CA PHE A 147 -10.67 -0.26 10.00
C PHE A 147 -10.97 1.22 10.30
N SER A 148 -11.93 1.80 9.60
CA SER A 148 -12.41 3.17 9.85
C SER A 148 -12.94 3.34 11.28
N ARG A 149 -13.71 2.37 11.78
CA ARG A 149 -14.22 2.40 13.15
C ARG A 149 -13.10 2.28 14.19
N PHE A 150 -12.08 1.47 13.90
CA PHE A 150 -10.88 1.40 14.72
C PHE A 150 -10.17 2.76 14.83
N LEU A 151 -10.05 3.51 13.73
CA LEU A 151 -9.50 4.87 13.76
C LEU A 151 -10.34 5.83 14.61
N ASP A 152 -11.67 5.71 14.57
CA ASP A 152 -12.56 6.49 15.46
C ASP A 152 -12.31 6.16 16.94
N ASP A 153 -12.11 4.89 17.26
CA ASP A 153 -11.87 4.40 18.61
C ASP A 153 -10.52 4.88 19.15
N MET A 154 -9.52 5.00 18.26
CA MET A 154 -8.24 5.66 18.53
C MET A 154 -8.37 7.18 18.70
N GLY A 155 -9.45 7.79 18.21
CA GLY A 155 -9.71 9.23 18.34
C GLY A 155 -9.25 10.07 17.16
N TYR A 156 -9.02 9.46 15.98
CA TYR A 156 -8.73 10.21 14.77
C TYR A 156 -9.93 11.06 14.32
N PRO A 157 -9.69 12.30 13.86
CA PRO A 157 -10.76 13.11 13.30
C PRO A 157 -11.17 12.58 11.92
N ALA A 158 -12.44 12.83 11.53
CA ALA A 158 -13.01 12.28 10.30
C ALA A 158 -12.28 12.68 9.00
N HIS A 159 -11.55 13.81 9.00
CA HIS A 159 -10.79 14.26 7.83
C HIS A 159 -9.44 13.56 7.66
N GLU A 160 -8.92 12.93 8.71
CA GLU A 160 -7.71 12.11 8.67
C GLU A 160 -8.02 10.63 8.44
N ASN A 161 -9.26 10.21 8.70
CA ASN A 161 -9.76 8.91 8.28
C ASN A 161 -10.07 8.94 6.78
N ALA A 162 -9.13 8.47 5.96
CA ALA A 162 -9.21 8.53 4.49
C ALA A 162 -10.50 7.95 3.91
N TRP A 163 -11.01 6.86 4.49
CA TRP A 163 -12.27 6.26 4.05
C TRP A 163 -13.45 7.19 4.33
N LYS A 164 -13.56 7.73 5.55
CA LYS A 164 -14.62 8.71 5.88
C LYS A 164 -14.49 10.00 5.08
N ALA A 165 -13.29 10.52 4.89
CA ALA A 165 -13.03 11.70 4.08
C ALA A 165 -13.48 11.50 2.62
N GLY A 166 -13.42 10.25 2.14
CA GLY A 166 -13.88 9.82 0.81
C GLY A 166 -15.39 9.58 0.67
N LEU A 167 -16.19 9.61 1.75
CA LEU A 167 -17.66 9.44 1.72
C LEU A 167 -18.40 10.66 1.14
N LYS A 168 -17.95 11.14 -0.03
CA LYS A 168 -18.55 12.25 -0.76
C LYS A 168 -19.33 11.69 -1.96
N ALA A 169 -20.60 12.04 -2.07
CA ALA A 169 -21.41 11.62 -3.23
C ALA A 169 -20.85 12.26 -4.49
N SER A 170 -20.62 11.45 -5.51
CA SER A 170 -20.24 11.90 -6.85
C SER A 170 -21.22 11.35 -7.87
N PHE A 171 -21.51 12.10 -8.93
CA PHE A 171 -22.44 11.66 -9.95
C PHE A 171 -21.96 10.34 -10.58
N GLY A 172 -22.80 9.31 -10.56
CA GLY A 172 -22.50 7.99 -11.13
C GLY A 172 -21.63 7.05 -10.28
N VAL A 173 -21.18 7.46 -9.08
CA VAL A 173 -20.36 6.62 -8.18
C VAL A 173 -20.98 6.62 -6.78
N THR A 174 -21.10 5.44 -6.15
CA THR A 174 -21.61 5.36 -4.78
C THR A 174 -20.60 6.01 -3.81
N LYS A 175 -21.09 6.54 -2.68
CA LYS A 175 -20.22 7.18 -1.66
C LYS A 175 -19.16 6.20 -1.16
N GLU A 176 -19.54 4.94 -1.01
CA GLU A 176 -18.68 3.84 -0.57
C GLU A 176 -17.61 3.54 -1.60
N ALA A 177 -17.94 3.54 -2.91
CA ALA A 177 -16.92 3.31 -3.94
C ALA A 177 -15.89 4.46 -4.01
N ALA A 178 -16.31 5.70 -3.76
CA ALA A 178 -15.39 6.83 -3.63
C ALA A 178 -14.49 6.70 -2.38
N ALA A 179 -15.07 6.29 -1.24
CA ALA A 179 -14.36 6.03 0.01
C ALA A 179 -13.37 4.87 -0.10
N ASP A 180 -13.78 3.76 -0.71
CA ASP A 180 -12.96 2.59 -0.97
C ASP A 180 -11.77 2.95 -1.87
N LYS A 181 -12.01 3.75 -2.92
CA LYS A 181 -10.93 4.27 -3.78
C LYS A 181 -9.96 5.15 -2.99
N ALA A 182 -10.47 6.05 -2.14
CA ALA A 182 -9.62 6.92 -1.33
C ALA A 182 -8.73 6.12 -0.36
N LEU A 183 -9.30 5.14 0.34
CA LEU A 183 -8.55 4.27 1.25
C LEU A 183 -7.54 3.41 0.49
N LYS A 184 -7.92 2.84 -0.66
CA LYS A 184 -7.01 2.06 -1.51
C LYS A 184 -5.81 2.89 -1.92
N ASN A 185 -6.03 4.14 -2.34
CA ASN A 185 -4.94 5.03 -2.74
C ASN A 185 -3.94 5.24 -1.58
N VAL A 186 -4.42 5.36 -0.34
CA VAL A 186 -3.54 5.46 0.84
C VAL A 186 -2.73 4.17 1.02
N TYR A 187 -3.37 3.00 0.93
CA TYR A 187 -2.65 1.74 1.04
C TYR A 187 -1.61 1.56 -0.06
N ASP A 188 -1.95 1.84 -1.32
CA ASP A 188 -1.00 1.77 -2.44
C ASP A 188 0.18 2.72 -2.22
N LEU A 189 -0.10 3.95 -1.80
CA LEU A 189 0.89 5.00 -1.62
C LEU A 189 1.91 4.67 -0.52
N PHE A 190 1.45 4.06 0.57
CA PHE A 190 2.32 3.62 1.67
C PHE A 190 2.81 2.18 1.52
N SER A 191 2.42 1.47 0.44
CA SER A 191 2.69 0.05 0.22
C SER A 191 2.19 -0.83 1.37
N ILE A 192 1.00 -0.52 1.90
CA ILE A 192 0.31 -1.29 2.93
C ILE A 192 -0.32 -2.52 2.30
N ASP A 193 -0.03 -3.69 2.88
CA ASP A 193 -0.59 -4.96 2.41
C ASP A 193 -2.12 -5.01 2.59
N HIS A 194 -2.81 -5.25 1.49
CA HIS A 194 -4.28 -5.27 1.43
C HIS A 194 -4.76 -6.17 0.27
N ILE A 195 -5.98 -6.68 0.40
CA ILE A 195 -6.66 -7.46 -0.64
C ILE A 195 -7.88 -6.71 -1.15
N LEU A 196 -8.26 -6.93 -2.40
CA LEU A 196 -9.45 -6.35 -3.00
C LEU A 196 -10.61 -7.32 -2.91
N LEU A 197 -11.60 -6.99 -2.09
CA LEU A 197 -12.84 -7.73 -1.96
C LEU A 197 -13.93 -7.12 -2.84
N GLN A 198 -14.90 -7.93 -3.22
CA GLN A 198 -16.11 -7.43 -3.85
C GLN A 198 -17.06 -6.94 -2.76
N ARG A 199 -17.53 -5.70 -2.89
CA ARG A 199 -18.51 -5.15 -1.95
C ARG A 199 -19.84 -5.90 -2.12
N PRO A 200 -20.42 -6.47 -1.04
CA PRO A 200 -21.72 -7.12 -1.12
C PRO A 200 -22.76 -6.14 -1.64
N ARG A 201 -23.47 -6.52 -2.71
CA ARG A 201 -24.61 -5.74 -3.18
C ARG A 201 -25.68 -5.79 -2.08
N ALA A 202 -26.17 -4.63 -1.66
CA ALA A 202 -27.33 -4.56 -0.78
C ALA A 202 -28.49 -5.32 -1.45
N ALA A 203 -29.00 -6.36 -0.79
CA ALA A 203 -30.08 -7.21 -1.28
C ALA A 203 -31.41 -6.45 -1.55
N GLY A 204 -31.50 -5.16 -1.18
CA GLY A 204 -32.62 -4.27 -1.46
C GLY A 204 -32.50 -3.45 -2.75
N ALA A 205 -31.39 -3.54 -3.50
CA ALA A 205 -31.31 -2.99 -4.85
C ALA A 205 -32.00 -3.92 -5.87
N ALA A 206 -33.17 -4.45 -5.51
CA ALA A 206 -34.15 -4.84 -6.52
C ALA A 206 -34.36 -3.60 -7.39
N ALA A 207 -34.27 -3.77 -8.71
CA ALA A 207 -34.50 -2.72 -9.69
C ALA A 207 -35.65 -1.82 -9.22
N ARG A 208 -35.34 -0.60 -8.76
CA ARG A 208 -36.40 0.37 -8.46
C ARG A 208 -37.18 0.48 -9.76
N PRO A 209 -38.50 0.20 -9.78
CA PRO A 209 -39.29 0.48 -10.97
C PRO A 209 -39.09 1.96 -11.25
N ALA A 210 -38.61 2.24 -12.46
CA ALA A 210 -38.29 3.58 -12.94
C ALA A 210 -39.41 4.54 -12.49
N SER A 211 -39.07 5.56 -11.72
CA SER A 211 -40.03 6.59 -11.31
C SER A 211 -40.68 7.18 -12.56
N GLY A 212 -41.95 7.59 -12.50
CA GLY A 212 -42.75 7.94 -13.69
C GLY A 212 -42.10 8.93 -14.67
N LEU A 213 -41.19 9.79 -14.18
CA LEU A 213 -40.38 10.69 -15.00
C LEU A 213 -39.38 9.97 -15.94
N GLN A 214 -38.84 8.84 -15.48
CA GLN A 214 -37.85 8.01 -16.16
C GLN A 214 -38.51 7.11 -17.24
N ARG A 215 -39.84 6.93 -17.19
CA ARG A 215 -40.63 6.37 -18.32
C ARG A 215 -40.81 7.37 -19.46
N PHE A 216 -40.85 8.67 -19.19
CA PHE A 216 -41.08 9.70 -20.20
C PHE A 216 -39.80 10.15 -20.93
N LEU A 217 -38.62 10.00 -20.31
CA LEU A 217 -37.34 10.47 -20.89
C LEU A 217 -36.52 9.39 -21.61
N GLY A 218 -37.08 8.19 -21.81
CA GLY A 218 -36.42 7.10 -22.54
C GLY A 218 -35.26 6.44 -21.78
N ALA A 219 -34.97 5.18 -22.13
CA ALA A 219 -33.94 4.34 -21.49
C ALA A 219 -32.51 4.90 -21.58
N ALA A 220 -32.28 6.00 -22.31
CA ALA A 220 -30.97 6.62 -22.49
C ALA A 220 -30.46 7.38 -21.25
N LEU A 221 -31.32 7.72 -20.27
CA LEU A 221 -30.91 8.39 -19.02
C LEU A 221 -30.86 7.46 -17.80
N ALA A 222 -31.22 6.18 -17.95
CA ALA A 222 -30.99 5.19 -16.90
C ALA A 222 -29.51 4.77 -16.95
N ALA A 223 -28.63 5.62 -16.41
CA ALA A 223 -27.25 5.23 -16.20
C ALA A 223 -27.25 3.93 -15.36
N PRO A 224 -26.64 2.84 -15.85
CA PRO A 224 -26.53 1.62 -15.06
C PRO A 224 -25.80 1.99 -13.75
N VAL A 225 -26.41 1.66 -12.61
CA VAL A 225 -25.73 1.79 -11.32
C VAL A 225 -24.45 0.98 -11.45
N ALA A 226 -23.31 1.67 -11.50
CA ALA A 226 -22.02 1.04 -11.68
C ALA A 226 -21.86 -0.09 -10.65
N PRO A 227 -21.27 -1.23 -11.04
CA PRO A 227 -20.98 -2.30 -10.08
C PRO A 227 -20.21 -1.70 -8.90
N ALA A 228 -20.55 -2.14 -7.69
CA ALA A 228 -19.86 -1.69 -6.50
C ALA A 228 -18.36 -1.96 -6.69
N GLY A 229 -17.54 -0.91 -6.52
CA GLY A 229 -16.10 -1.00 -6.78
C GLY A 229 -15.42 -2.00 -5.85
N PRO A 230 -14.17 -2.42 -6.18
CA PRO A 230 -13.38 -3.25 -5.28
C PRO A 230 -13.12 -2.50 -3.97
N MET A 231 -13.33 -3.21 -2.86
CA MET A 231 -13.20 -2.71 -1.50
C MET A 231 -11.85 -3.17 -0.92
N PRO A 232 -10.95 -2.25 -0.53
CA PRO A 232 -9.63 -2.61 -0.02
C PRO A 232 -9.71 -3.08 1.43
N ALA A 233 -9.62 -4.38 1.66
CA ALA A 233 -9.55 -4.95 3.01
C ALA A 233 -8.08 -5.07 3.44
N ILE A 234 -7.72 -4.44 4.55
CA ILE A 234 -6.35 -4.46 5.08
C ILE A 234 -6.04 -5.82 5.68
N THR A 235 -4.89 -6.39 5.37
CA THR A 235 -4.47 -7.67 5.96
C THR A 235 -3.93 -7.44 7.37
N ARG A 236 -3.69 -8.53 8.10
CA ARG A 236 -2.99 -8.47 9.40
C ARG A 236 -1.60 -7.84 9.29
N ALA A 237 -0.84 -8.18 8.23
CA ALA A 237 0.47 -7.60 7.99
C ALA A 237 0.39 -6.10 7.68
N GLY A 238 -0.55 -5.71 6.81
CA GLY A 238 -0.80 -4.29 6.51
C GLY A 238 -1.22 -3.50 7.75
N PHE A 239 -2.05 -4.09 8.61
CA PHE A 239 -2.48 -3.45 9.86
C PHE A 239 -1.32 -3.20 10.83
N VAL A 240 -0.40 -4.15 10.94
CA VAL A 240 0.84 -3.95 11.72
C VAL A 240 1.70 -2.84 11.12
N GLU A 241 1.89 -2.83 9.80
CA GLU A 241 2.74 -1.82 9.15
C GLU A 241 2.13 -0.42 9.23
N ILE A 242 0.82 -0.25 8.99
CA ILE A 242 0.19 1.08 9.06
C ILE A 242 0.21 1.64 10.48
N THR A 243 -0.09 0.81 11.49
CA THR A 243 -0.03 1.25 12.90
C THR A 243 1.39 1.57 13.34
N ARG A 244 2.40 0.88 12.78
CA ARG A 244 3.80 1.19 13.02
C ARG A 244 4.20 2.54 12.41
N ILE A 245 3.79 2.80 11.17
CA ILE A 245 4.06 4.06 10.48
C ILE A 245 3.52 5.23 11.32
N GLU A 246 2.25 5.16 11.73
CA GLU A 246 1.63 6.20 12.57
C GLU A 246 2.37 6.36 13.90
N ALA A 247 2.64 5.25 14.60
CA ALA A 247 3.31 5.25 15.91
C ALA A 247 4.71 5.87 15.87
N LEU A 248 5.44 5.73 14.76
CA LEU A 248 6.77 6.29 14.58
C LEU A 248 6.74 7.72 14.01
N ALA A 249 5.68 8.10 13.30
CA ALA A 249 5.52 9.44 12.74
C ALA A 249 5.12 10.48 13.81
N ASP A 250 4.23 10.12 14.72
CA ASP A 250 3.85 10.96 15.86
C ASP A 250 3.67 10.13 17.14
N PRO A 251 4.77 9.74 17.80
CA PRO A 251 4.72 8.87 18.98
C PRO A 251 3.94 9.45 20.15
N SER A 252 3.89 10.78 20.28
CA SER A 252 3.21 11.44 21.40
C SER A 252 1.70 11.43 21.22
N ARG A 253 1.22 11.70 20.01
CA ARG A 253 -0.19 11.55 19.66
C ARG A 253 -0.64 10.10 19.76
N GLU A 254 0.15 9.19 19.19
CA GLU A 254 -0.19 7.78 19.16
C GLU A 254 -0.20 7.15 20.55
N TRP A 255 0.67 7.58 21.46
CA TRP A 255 0.56 7.19 22.86
C TRP A 255 -0.82 7.53 23.46
N GLY A 256 -1.35 8.72 23.18
CA GLY A 256 -2.69 9.13 23.63
C GLY A 256 -3.79 8.30 22.99
N ASN A 257 -3.66 8.01 21.68
CA ASN A 257 -4.62 7.19 20.94
C ASN A 257 -4.67 5.75 21.45
N PHE A 258 -3.50 5.11 21.62
CA PHE A 258 -3.42 3.76 22.18
C PHE A 258 -3.89 3.70 23.63
N SER A 259 -3.59 4.70 24.46
CA SER A 259 -4.09 4.77 25.83
C SER A 259 -5.62 4.72 25.88
N ARG A 260 -6.28 5.51 25.01
CA ARG A 260 -7.75 5.53 24.87
C ARG A 260 -8.29 4.19 24.36
N LEU A 261 -7.67 3.65 23.31
CA LEU A 261 -8.05 2.38 22.70
C LEU A 261 -7.99 1.23 23.72
N LEU A 262 -6.89 1.11 24.46
CA LEU A 262 -6.67 0.03 25.41
C LEU A 262 -7.65 0.09 26.58
N GLN A 263 -8.02 1.29 27.04
CA GLN A 263 -9.08 1.47 28.03
C GLN A 263 -10.45 1.01 27.49
N LYS A 264 -10.72 1.29 26.22
CA LYS A 264 -11.96 0.92 25.55
C LYS A 264 -12.07 -0.58 25.30
N TYR A 265 -11.00 -1.20 24.78
CA TYR A 265 -11.02 -2.59 24.31
C TYR A 265 -10.75 -3.61 25.42
N ARG A 266 -10.11 -3.20 26.52
CA ARG A 266 -9.84 -4.07 27.69
C ARG A 266 -9.25 -5.42 27.29
N LEU A 267 -8.21 -5.39 26.44
CA LEU A 267 -7.54 -6.59 25.94
C LEU A 267 -7.05 -7.46 27.11
N THR A 268 -7.35 -8.76 27.06
CA THR A 268 -7.01 -9.72 28.13
C THR A 268 -5.53 -9.69 28.49
N ARG A 269 -4.64 -9.52 27.50
CA ARG A 269 -3.19 -9.42 27.71
C ARG A 269 -2.79 -8.28 28.64
N CYS A 270 -3.46 -7.13 28.52
CA CYS A 270 -3.10 -5.91 29.24
C CYS A 270 -3.85 -5.77 30.58
N VAL A 271 -4.71 -6.73 30.93
CA VAL A 271 -5.44 -6.70 32.20
C VAL A 271 -4.44 -6.77 33.36
N GLY A 272 -4.49 -5.76 34.23
CA GLY A 272 -3.61 -5.65 35.39
C GLY A 272 -2.26 -4.99 35.13
N TRP A 273 -1.94 -4.59 33.88
CA TRP A 273 -0.68 -3.90 33.56
C TRP A 273 -0.68 -2.41 33.97
N GLY A 274 -1.83 -1.87 34.37
CA GLY A 274 -1.99 -0.45 34.69
C GLY A 274 -2.16 0.42 33.45
N SER A 275 -1.92 1.73 33.60
CA SER A 275 -1.94 2.68 32.49
C SER A 275 -0.74 2.51 31.55
N LEU A 276 -0.92 2.82 30.27
CA LEU A 276 0.15 2.76 29.26
C LEU A 276 1.23 3.81 29.55
N PRO A 277 2.46 3.44 29.92
CA PRO A 277 3.50 4.41 30.21
C PRO A 277 4.02 5.04 28.91
N ARG A 278 4.37 6.32 28.95
CA ARG A 278 4.87 7.04 27.75
C ARG A 278 6.15 6.43 27.17
N SER A 279 6.93 5.74 28.01
CA SER A 279 8.19 5.09 27.65
C SER A 279 8.07 3.89 26.71
N VAL A 280 6.86 3.37 26.46
CA VAL A 280 6.67 2.29 25.46
C VAL A 280 6.93 2.77 24.03
N LEU A 281 6.74 4.06 23.77
CA LEU A 281 6.93 4.69 22.47
C LEU A 281 8.17 5.59 22.47
N PRO A 282 8.84 5.79 21.32
CA PRO A 282 9.95 6.73 21.19
C PRO A 282 9.55 8.14 21.65
N VAL A 283 10.51 8.91 22.19
CA VAL A 283 10.25 10.28 22.65
C VAL A 283 10.04 11.23 21.48
N VAL A 284 10.79 11.01 20.40
CA VAL A 284 10.78 11.83 19.19
C VAL A 284 10.35 10.98 17.99
N PRO A 285 9.74 11.60 16.96
CA PRO A 285 9.47 10.92 15.70
C PRO A 285 10.72 10.31 15.08
N ASP A 286 10.55 9.19 14.38
CA ASP A 286 11.62 8.55 13.64
C ASP A 286 11.93 9.36 12.36
N ALA A 287 13.20 9.73 12.19
CA ALA A 287 13.61 10.58 11.08
C ALA A 287 13.42 9.88 9.72
N ALA A 288 13.68 8.57 9.63
CA ALA A 288 13.49 7.82 8.41
C ALA A 288 12.01 7.72 8.05
N MET A 289 11.13 7.56 9.04
CA MET A 289 9.69 7.55 8.85
C MET A 289 9.16 8.90 8.38
N LEU A 290 9.63 10.01 8.97
CA LEU A 290 9.27 11.35 8.52
C LEU A 290 9.72 11.61 7.08
N GLN A 291 10.92 11.16 6.70
CA GLN A 291 11.40 11.24 5.31
C GLN A 291 10.54 10.40 4.37
N ARG A 292 10.15 9.18 4.77
CA ARG A 292 9.23 8.34 4.01
C ARG A 292 7.90 9.06 3.77
N ILE A 293 7.28 9.62 4.80
CA ILE A 293 6.01 10.36 4.70
C ILE A 293 6.17 11.60 3.79
N ALA A 294 7.25 12.34 3.95
CA ALA A 294 7.53 13.51 3.11
C ALA A 294 7.67 13.13 1.64
N SER A 295 8.41 12.06 1.33
CA SER A 295 8.59 11.56 -0.04
C SER A 295 7.27 11.10 -0.67
N VAL A 296 6.46 10.40 0.11
CA VAL A 296 5.12 9.92 -0.27
C VAL A 296 4.19 11.09 -0.57
N THR A 297 4.19 12.11 0.31
CA THR A 297 3.34 13.30 0.15
C THR A 297 3.77 14.12 -1.06
N ALA A 298 5.08 14.32 -1.26
CA ALA A 298 5.61 15.01 -2.43
C ALA A 298 5.23 14.29 -3.74
N PHE A 299 5.35 12.96 -3.77
CA PHE A 299 4.94 12.15 -4.91
C PHE A 299 3.43 12.28 -5.19
N ALA A 300 2.59 12.20 -4.16
CA ALA A 300 1.14 12.34 -4.30
C ALA A 300 0.73 13.74 -4.81
N GLN A 301 1.39 14.79 -4.33
CA GLN A 301 1.18 16.16 -4.79
C GLN A 301 1.58 16.31 -6.27
N GLN A 302 2.74 15.79 -6.67
CA GLN A 302 3.19 15.83 -8.06
C GLN A 302 2.22 15.08 -8.98
N GLN A 303 1.77 13.87 -8.59
CA GLN A 303 0.81 13.10 -9.36
C GLN A 303 -0.55 13.82 -9.46
N GLY A 304 -1.02 14.42 -8.37
CA GLY A 304 -2.24 15.23 -8.37
C GLY A 304 -2.15 16.44 -9.31
N GLN A 305 -1.02 17.14 -9.30
CA GLN A 305 -0.77 18.27 -10.19
C GLN A 305 -0.80 17.84 -11.67
N GLN A 306 -0.13 16.73 -12.00
CA GLN A 306 -0.14 16.18 -13.37
C GLN A 306 -1.55 15.79 -13.83
N GLN A 307 -2.38 15.22 -12.94
CA GLN A 307 -3.76 14.88 -13.28
C GLN A 307 -4.62 16.12 -13.55
N ILE A 308 -4.45 17.19 -12.76
CA ILE A 308 -5.16 18.45 -12.97
C ILE A 308 -4.74 19.09 -14.30
N GLU A 309 -3.45 19.10 -14.61
CA GLU A 309 -2.92 19.63 -15.88
C GLU A 309 -3.42 18.81 -17.08
N ALA A 310 -3.38 17.49 -17.00
CA ALA A 310 -3.92 16.61 -18.04
C ALA A 310 -5.42 16.84 -18.27
N ALA A 311 -6.20 16.99 -17.19
CA ALA A 311 -7.63 17.28 -17.28
C ALA A 311 -7.90 18.66 -17.92
N ARG A 312 -7.11 19.68 -17.57
CA ARG A 312 -7.19 21.02 -18.19
C ARG A 312 -6.89 20.97 -19.67
N MET A 313 -5.80 20.29 -20.07
CA MET A 313 -5.45 20.13 -21.49
C MET A 313 -6.54 19.37 -22.26
N ALA A 314 -7.07 18.29 -21.71
CA ALA A 314 -8.16 17.53 -22.33
C ALA A 314 -9.42 18.39 -22.52
N ALA A 315 -9.81 19.17 -21.51
CA ALA A 315 -10.95 20.08 -21.60
C ALA A 315 -10.73 21.17 -22.67
N GLN A 316 -9.51 21.71 -22.77
CA GLN A 316 -9.15 22.70 -23.79
C GLN A 316 -9.22 22.11 -25.20
N LEU A 317 -8.67 20.90 -25.40
CA LEU A 317 -8.75 20.20 -26.69
C LEU A 317 -10.20 19.93 -27.09
N GLN A 318 -11.04 19.52 -26.13
CA GLN A 318 -12.46 19.30 -26.40
C GLN A 318 -13.18 20.60 -26.77
N ALA A 319 -12.87 21.71 -26.10
CA ALA A 319 -13.42 23.02 -26.45
C ALA A 319 -13.01 23.46 -27.86
N GLN A 320 -11.74 23.25 -28.23
CA GLN A 320 -11.25 23.54 -29.59
C GLN A 320 -11.93 22.65 -30.64
N ALA A 321 -12.09 21.36 -30.36
CA ALA A 321 -12.79 20.43 -31.25
C ALA A 321 -14.26 20.82 -31.45
N ASN A 322 -14.95 21.23 -30.38
CA ASN A 322 -16.32 21.73 -30.45
C ASN A 322 -16.41 23.02 -31.27
N GLN A 323 -15.47 23.96 -31.09
CA GLN A 323 -15.43 25.19 -31.87
C GLN A 323 -15.21 24.88 -33.36
N ALA A 324 -14.25 24.03 -33.69
CA ALA A 324 -14.00 23.62 -35.07
C ALA A 324 -15.21 22.93 -35.70
N ALA A 325 -15.95 22.12 -34.93
CA ALA A 325 -17.20 21.50 -35.40
C ALA A 325 -18.30 22.55 -35.68
N VAL A 326 -18.43 23.57 -34.81
CA VAL A 326 -19.35 24.70 -35.04
C VAL A 326 -18.96 25.47 -36.29
N ASP A 327 -17.67 25.73 -36.48
CA ASP A 327 -17.17 26.46 -37.64
C ASP A 327 -17.48 25.71 -38.95
N LEU A 328 -17.25 24.39 -39.00
CA LEU A 328 -17.60 23.54 -40.16
C LEU A 328 -19.11 23.53 -40.46
N LEU A 329 -19.96 23.54 -39.43
CA LEU A 329 -21.42 23.62 -39.61
C LEU A 329 -21.89 25.04 -40.01
N SER A 330 -21.14 26.07 -39.62
CA SER A 330 -21.45 27.46 -39.97
C SER A 330 -21.04 27.80 -41.41
N ASP A 331 -19.99 27.15 -41.93
CA ASP A 331 -19.49 27.32 -43.30
C ASP A 331 -20.41 26.65 -44.35
N THR A 332 -21.43 25.91 -43.91
CA THR A 332 -22.57 25.51 -44.75
C THR A 332 -23.46 26.69 -45.22
N ARG A 333 -22.95 27.93 -45.18
CA ARG A 333 -23.66 29.12 -45.66
C ARG A 333 -23.62 29.25 -47.19
N ARG A 334 -24.83 29.18 -47.73
CA ARG A 334 -25.33 29.75 -48.99
C ARG A 334 -24.86 29.07 -50.27
N VAL A 335 -25.44 27.90 -50.52
CA VAL A 335 -25.88 27.60 -51.89
C VAL A 335 -27.01 28.59 -52.20
N GLU A 336 -26.68 29.77 -52.74
CA GLU A 336 -27.68 30.63 -53.37
C GLU A 336 -28.19 29.88 -54.61
N TYR A 337 -29.37 29.27 -54.49
CA TYR A 337 -30.11 28.75 -55.63
C TYR A 337 -30.48 29.94 -56.53
N ARG A 338 -29.66 30.23 -57.54
CA ARG A 338 -30.08 31.06 -58.66
C ARG A 338 -31.10 30.27 -59.48
N TYR A 339 -32.37 30.52 -59.25
CA TYR A 339 -33.42 30.13 -60.18
C TYR A 339 -33.20 30.92 -61.49
N ARG A 340 -33.04 30.19 -62.60
CA ARG A 340 -33.07 30.72 -63.97
C ARG A 340 -34.44 30.49 -64.57
#